data_AF-Q1D7J7-F1
#
_entry.id   AF-Q1D7J7-F1
#
_cell.length_a   1.000
_cell.length_b   1.000
_cell.length_c   1.000
_cell.angle_alpha   90.00
_cell.angle_beta   90.00
_cell.angle_gamma   90.00
#
_symmetry.space_group_name_H-M   'P 1'
#
loop_
_entity.id
_entity.type
_entity.pdbx_description
1 polymer ?
#
loop_
_entity_poly.entity_id
_entity_poly.type
_entity_poly.pdbx_seq_one_letter_code
_entity_poly.pdbx_strand_id
1 'polypeptide(L)'
;MHGSLKCNNARDAAAEAPGAREGVWQPGYLQRLRIAPPWALLLLTFLTGCPLAENYTDEAGPRYSGDHRKPDTVSSEAPASITVVTFNLSFAEKVTEAITALSRPPLAGADVIAMQEMDAASVDRIASELGLAYVYYPASVQVDDDDFGNALLSRWPIVADRKVHLPHDDPYHQRRRIAVLATLDIGGTLVQTASVHNATPIVGLGGRLDQAETIIDAMEGTGPVQVIAGDFNTSDPGSLRQMVKLFSERDFQWASEGVGDTVDSVIGGLPLDFVFAQGLAPLERGVDRRPAGSDHHPVWVRFAWPR
;
A
#
# COMPACT_ATOMS: atom_id res chain seq x y z
N MET A 1 13.11 -24.30 10.92
CA MET A 1 12.01 -24.72 10.02
C MET A 1 10.71 -24.58 10.79
N HIS A 2 10.12 -23.37 10.79
CA HIS A 2 8.80 -23.12 11.35
C HIS A 2 7.87 -22.83 10.17
N GLY A 3 6.90 -23.73 9.96
CA GLY A 3 5.94 -23.63 8.87
C GLY A 3 4.88 -22.59 9.20
N SER A 4 4.78 -21.57 8.35
CA SER A 4 3.66 -20.63 8.31
C SER A 4 2.38 -21.39 7.94
N LEU A 5 1.36 -21.30 8.80
CA LEU A 5 0.01 -21.80 8.54
C LEU A 5 -0.72 -20.77 7.69
N LYS A 6 -0.80 -21.02 6.37
CA LYS A 6 -1.64 -20.27 5.45
C LYS A 6 -3.11 -20.58 5.71
N CYS A 7 -3.94 -19.54 5.80
CA CYS A 7 -5.40 -19.65 5.78
C CYS A 7 -5.86 -20.27 4.44
N ASN A 8 -6.45 -21.46 4.49
CA ASN A 8 -6.98 -22.13 3.31
C ASN A 8 -8.28 -21.46 2.83
N ASN A 9 -8.32 -21.17 1.52
CA ASN A 9 -9.54 -20.82 0.78
C ASN A 9 -10.47 -22.04 0.69
N ALA A 10 -11.66 -21.93 1.30
CA ALA A 10 -12.74 -22.89 1.10
C ALA A 10 -13.56 -22.50 -0.14
N ARG A 11 -13.26 -23.12 -1.28
CA ARG A 11 -14.20 -23.28 -2.39
C ARG A 11 -14.24 -24.76 -2.72
N ASP A 12 -15.40 -25.38 -2.50
CA ASP A 12 -16.03 -26.39 -3.36
C ASP A 12 -17.13 -27.13 -2.57
N ALA A 13 -18.39 -26.88 -2.93
CA ALA A 13 -19.49 -27.84 -2.78
C ALA A 13 -20.77 -27.31 -3.47
N ALA A 14 -20.91 -27.59 -4.76
CA ALA A 14 -22.20 -27.70 -5.46
C ALA A 14 -21.93 -28.53 -6.73
N ALA A 15 -22.74 -29.45 -7.20
CA ALA A 15 -23.94 -30.12 -6.74
C ALA A 15 -24.10 -31.30 -7.73
N GLU A 16 -24.49 -32.48 -7.29
CA GLU A 16 -25.05 -33.48 -8.22
C GLU A 16 -25.94 -34.45 -7.45
N ALA A 17 -27.20 -34.53 -7.86
CA ALA A 17 -28.20 -35.45 -7.35
C ALA A 17 -28.58 -36.45 -8.45
N PRO A 18 -28.86 -37.72 -8.11
CA PRO A 18 -29.76 -38.54 -8.88
C PRO A 18 -31.03 -38.89 -8.08
N GLY A 19 -32.16 -38.89 -8.79
CA GLY A 19 -33.50 -39.10 -8.24
C GLY A 19 -33.90 -40.56 -7.98
N ALA A 20 -34.91 -40.67 -7.10
CA ALA A 20 -36.14 -41.49 -7.11
C ALA A 20 -36.12 -42.86 -7.83
N ARG A 21 -36.64 -43.99 -7.35
CA ARG A 21 -37.76 -44.41 -6.46
C ARG A 21 -37.40 -45.84 -5.99
N GLU A 22 -38.07 -46.61 -5.12
CA GLU A 22 -39.46 -46.83 -4.73
C GLU A 22 -39.38 -47.89 -3.60
N GLY A 23 -40.27 -47.88 -2.58
CA GLY A 23 -40.38 -49.07 -1.72
C GLY A 23 -40.90 -48.90 -0.30
N VAL A 24 -42.20 -49.18 -0.16
CA VAL A 24 -42.87 -49.86 0.97
C VAL A 24 -43.13 -49.06 2.26
N TRP A 25 -44.43 -48.89 2.50
CA TRP A 25 -45.07 -48.38 3.72
C TRP A 25 -45.07 -49.45 4.83
N GLN A 26 -44.68 -49.10 6.05
CA GLN A 26 -45.00 -49.87 7.26
C GLN A 26 -45.48 -48.93 8.40
N PRO A 27 -46.51 -49.33 9.18
CA PRO A 27 -47.15 -48.45 10.14
C PRO A 27 -46.50 -48.48 11.52
N GLY A 28 -46.45 -47.31 12.16
CA GLY A 28 -46.53 -47.17 13.61
C GLY A 28 -45.26 -47.41 14.41
N TYR A 29 -44.47 -46.36 14.67
CA TYR A 29 -43.67 -46.28 15.89
C TYR A 29 -43.69 -44.86 16.46
N LEU A 30 -44.03 -44.78 17.74
CA LEU A 30 -44.19 -43.59 18.56
C LEU A 30 -43.03 -42.59 18.38
N GLN A 31 -43.37 -41.31 18.17
CA GLN A 31 -42.43 -40.19 18.21
C GLN A 31 -41.69 -40.16 19.55
N ARG A 32 -40.43 -40.61 19.56
CA ARG A 32 -39.47 -40.16 20.56
C ARG A 32 -38.90 -38.85 20.04
N LEU A 33 -39.20 -37.73 20.72
CA LEU A 33 -38.41 -36.51 20.56
C LEU A 33 -36.94 -36.90 20.82
N ARG A 34 -36.13 -36.90 19.76
CA ARG A 34 -34.69 -37.04 19.88
C ARG A 34 -34.18 -35.74 20.48
N ILE A 35 -33.96 -35.75 21.79
CA ILE A 35 -33.14 -34.74 22.46
C ILE A 35 -31.79 -34.79 21.74
N ALA A 36 -31.45 -33.70 21.04
CA ALA A 36 -30.17 -33.58 20.38
C ALA A 36 -29.06 -33.86 21.40
N PRO A 37 -28.01 -34.62 21.04
CA PRO A 37 -26.95 -34.92 21.98
C PRO A 37 -26.26 -33.63 22.43
N PRO A 38 -25.80 -33.52 23.70
CA PRO A 38 -25.18 -32.29 24.23
C PRO A 38 -23.86 -31.91 23.55
N TRP A 39 -23.33 -32.76 22.67
CA TRP A 39 -22.17 -32.46 21.83
C TRP A 39 -22.49 -31.64 20.58
N ALA A 40 -23.77 -31.49 20.19
CA ALA A 40 -24.17 -30.63 19.07
C ALA A 40 -24.02 -29.12 19.37
N LEU A 41 -23.83 -28.73 20.64
CA LEU A 41 -23.52 -27.36 21.06
C LEU A 41 -22.01 -27.07 21.18
N LEU A 42 -21.14 -28.08 21.06
CA LEU A 42 -19.68 -27.93 21.18
C LEU A 42 -18.97 -27.66 19.85
N LEU A 43 -19.71 -27.61 18.73
CA LEU A 43 -19.17 -27.27 17.40
C LEU A 43 -19.30 -25.78 17.04
N LEU A 44 -19.82 -24.95 17.95
CA LEU A 44 -19.95 -23.50 17.77
C LEU A 44 -18.80 -22.69 18.41
N THR A 45 -17.87 -23.33 19.12
CA THR A 45 -16.79 -22.65 19.86
C THR A 45 -15.44 -22.60 19.15
N PHE A 46 -15.37 -22.95 17.86
CA PHE A 46 -14.14 -22.82 17.05
C PHE A 46 -14.31 -21.88 15.83
N LEU A 47 -15.20 -20.90 15.91
CA LEU A 47 -15.06 -19.68 15.13
C LEU A 47 -14.15 -18.74 15.93
N THR A 48 -12.86 -19.07 16.03
CA THR A 48 -11.86 -18.07 16.42
C THR A 48 -11.87 -17.03 15.31
N GLY A 49 -12.61 -15.94 15.51
CA GLY A 49 -12.56 -14.78 14.64
C GLY A 49 -11.09 -14.37 14.48
N CYS A 50 -10.69 -14.03 13.25
CA CYS A 50 -9.37 -13.48 13.02
C CYS A 50 -9.16 -12.29 13.98
N PRO A 51 -7.99 -12.17 14.62
CA PRO A 51 -7.72 -11.04 15.50
C PRO A 51 -7.89 -9.73 14.72
N LEU A 52 -8.50 -8.75 15.38
CA LEU A 52 -8.57 -7.38 14.87
C LEU A 52 -7.17 -6.78 14.86
N ALA A 53 -6.88 -5.92 13.89
CA ALA A 53 -5.62 -5.18 13.86
C ALA A 53 -5.55 -4.22 15.06
N GLU A 54 -4.39 -4.16 15.71
CA GLU A 54 -4.09 -3.09 16.65
C GLU A 54 -3.67 -1.85 15.86
N ASN A 55 -4.46 -0.78 15.91
CA ASN A 55 -4.20 0.45 15.15
C ASN A 55 -3.57 1.52 16.02
N TYR A 56 -2.59 2.23 15.46
CA TYR A 56 -2.09 3.46 16.04
C TYR A 56 -3.08 4.59 15.76
N THR A 57 -3.60 5.20 16.82
CA THR A 57 -4.64 6.25 16.74
C THR A 57 -4.11 7.67 16.97
N ASP A 58 -2.89 7.79 17.47
CA ASP A 58 -2.20 9.07 17.64
C ASP A 58 -1.56 9.49 16.32
N GLU A 59 -1.88 10.68 15.82
CA GLU A 59 -1.28 11.23 14.60
C GLU A 59 0.21 11.56 14.78
N ALA A 60 0.66 11.82 16.01
CA ALA A 60 2.05 12.18 16.29
C ALA A 60 3.00 10.98 16.39
N GLY A 61 2.49 9.76 16.65
CA GLY A 61 3.34 8.62 16.94
C GLY A 61 2.68 7.25 16.76
N PRO A 62 3.47 6.16 16.72
CA PRO A 62 4.93 6.13 16.61
C PRO A 62 5.44 6.83 15.34
N ARG A 63 6.63 7.39 15.43
CA ARG A 63 7.32 8.10 14.33
C ARG A 63 8.78 7.67 14.33
N TYR A 64 9.26 7.24 13.18
CA TYR A 64 10.65 6.84 12.98
C TYR A 64 11.25 7.67 11.86
N SER A 65 12.47 8.16 12.05
CA SER A 65 13.16 8.96 11.04
C SER A 65 14.66 8.86 11.21
N GLY A 66 15.39 8.97 10.12
CA GLY A 66 16.84 9.00 10.12
C GLY A 66 17.39 9.74 8.91
N ASP A 67 18.65 10.10 8.97
CA ASP A 67 19.37 10.74 7.87
C ASP A 67 20.71 10.04 7.65
N HIS A 68 20.75 9.14 6.67
CA HIS A 68 21.94 8.37 6.31
C HIS A 68 22.69 8.97 5.12
N ARG A 69 22.32 10.18 4.69
CA ARG A 69 23.00 10.88 3.60
C ARG A 69 24.40 11.31 4.04
N LYS A 70 25.33 11.38 3.10
CA LYS A 70 26.67 11.90 3.39
C LYS A 70 26.60 13.43 3.54
N PRO A 71 27.14 14.03 4.64
CA PRO A 71 26.99 15.45 4.96
C PRO A 71 27.33 16.44 3.85
N ASP A 72 28.25 16.08 2.94
CA ASP A 72 28.76 16.97 1.87
C ASP A 72 28.27 16.61 0.45
N THR A 73 27.27 15.73 0.30
CA THR A 73 26.86 15.22 -1.02
C THR A 73 25.64 15.88 -1.63
N VAL A 74 24.91 16.70 -0.87
CA VAL A 74 23.75 17.41 -1.40
C VAL A 74 24.22 18.75 -1.98
N SER A 75 24.26 18.84 -3.30
CA SER A 75 24.45 20.11 -3.98
C SER A 75 23.37 21.07 -3.53
N SER A 76 23.73 22.31 -3.16
CA SER A 76 22.74 23.37 -2.95
C SER A 76 22.08 23.81 -4.25
N GLU A 77 22.58 23.35 -5.40
CA GLU A 77 22.03 23.64 -6.72
C GLU A 77 20.83 22.75 -7.01
N ALA A 78 19.78 23.37 -7.53
CA ALA A 78 18.61 22.68 -8.02
C ALA A 78 18.98 21.65 -9.12
N PRO A 79 18.42 20.43 -9.09
CA PRO A 79 18.72 19.43 -10.10
C PRO A 79 18.10 19.80 -11.46
N ALA A 80 18.59 19.20 -12.55
CA ALA A 80 17.93 19.34 -13.86
C ALA A 80 16.64 18.50 -13.98
N SER A 81 16.55 17.44 -13.18
CA SER A 81 15.43 16.51 -13.14
C SER A 81 15.38 15.79 -11.80
N ILE A 82 14.20 15.33 -11.39
CA ILE A 82 14.05 14.43 -10.24
C ILE A 82 13.42 13.11 -10.67
N THR A 83 13.76 12.02 -9.99
CA THR A 83 13.14 10.71 -10.19
C THR A 83 12.37 10.30 -8.93
N VAL A 84 11.09 10.02 -9.10
CA VAL A 84 10.22 9.50 -8.04
C VAL A 84 9.97 8.03 -8.31
N VAL A 85 10.09 7.20 -7.26
CA VAL A 85 9.76 5.79 -7.27
C VAL A 85 8.65 5.53 -6.25
N THR A 86 7.70 4.66 -6.59
CA THR A 86 6.81 4.04 -5.60
C THR A 86 6.96 2.53 -5.61
N PHE A 87 6.96 1.91 -4.44
CA PHE A 87 7.16 0.48 -4.29
C PHE A 87 6.52 -0.09 -3.02
N ASN A 88 5.46 -0.87 -3.19
CA ASN A 88 4.90 -1.75 -2.16
C ASN A 88 5.82 -2.98 -1.99
N LEU A 89 6.33 -3.21 -0.78
CA LEU A 89 7.33 -4.27 -0.53
C LEU A 89 6.75 -5.56 0.07
N SER A 90 5.43 -5.78 0.01
CA SER A 90 4.81 -7.05 0.44
C SER A 90 5.26 -7.42 1.86
N PHE A 91 4.89 -6.58 2.84
CA PHE A 91 5.29 -6.70 4.25
C PHE A 91 6.81 -6.69 4.52
N ALA A 92 7.58 -6.03 3.65
CA ALA A 92 9.04 -5.94 3.76
C ALA A 92 9.77 -7.30 3.84
N GLU A 93 9.17 -8.38 3.35
CA GLU A 93 9.71 -9.75 3.53
C GLU A 93 11.09 -9.94 2.89
N LYS A 94 11.41 -9.19 1.82
CA LYS A 94 12.61 -9.39 1.01
C LYS A 94 13.44 -8.13 0.78
N VAL A 95 13.76 -7.43 1.87
CA VAL A 95 14.56 -6.18 1.87
C VAL A 95 15.84 -6.23 1.02
N THR A 96 16.61 -7.32 1.05
CA THR A 96 17.87 -7.43 0.26
C THR A 96 17.61 -7.37 -1.25
N GLU A 97 16.52 -7.97 -1.71
CA GLU A 97 16.13 -7.97 -3.12
C GLU A 97 15.62 -6.59 -3.54
N ALA A 98 14.90 -5.90 -2.64
CA ALA A 98 14.47 -4.52 -2.81
C ALA A 98 15.66 -3.57 -2.98
N ILE A 99 16.65 -3.65 -2.09
CA ILE A 99 17.88 -2.84 -2.16
C ILE A 99 18.61 -3.09 -3.48
N THR A 100 18.70 -4.36 -3.91
CA THR A 100 19.32 -4.73 -5.18
C THR A 100 18.58 -4.09 -6.37
N ALA A 101 17.25 -4.09 -6.34
CA ALA A 101 16.43 -3.46 -7.39
C ALA A 101 16.58 -1.93 -7.40
N LEU A 102 16.53 -1.29 -6.23
CA LEU A 102 16.67 0.17 -6.07
C LEU A 102 18.08 0.67 -6.41
N SER A 103 19.09 -0.19 -6.37
CA SER A 103 20.49 0.15 -6.68
C SER A 103 20.86 0.04 -8.17
N ARG A 104 19.93 -0.38 -9.06
CA ARG A 104 20.20 -0.53 -10.50
C ARG A 104 19.32 0.40 -11.35
N PRO A 105 19.79 0.85 -12.53
CA PRO A 105 18.97 1.64 -13.44
C PRO A 105 17.71 0.86 -13.87
N PRO A 106 16.54 1.52 -14.02
CA PRO A 106 16.34 2.97 -13.95
C PRO A 106 16.08 3.53 -12.55
N LEU A 107 16.03 2.69 -11.51
CA LEU A 107 15.69 3.09 -10.13
C LEU A 107 16.88 3.68 -9.37
N ALA A 108 18.11 3.28 -9.75
CA ALA A 108 19.35 3.80 -9.19
C ALA A 108 19.36 5.33 -9.26
N GLY A 109 19.58 5.97 -8.11
CA GLY A 109 19.50 7.42 -8.05
C GLY A 109 18.07 7.95 -8.16
N ALA A 110 17.09 7.27 -7.54
CA ALA A 110 15.80 7.87 -7.21
C ALA A 110 15.95 8.99 -6.15
N ASP A 111 15.34 10.15 -6.39
CA ASP A 111 15.38 11.31 -5.50
C ASP A 111 14.37 11.19 -4.36
N VAL A 112 13.24 10.54 -4.64
CA VAL A 112 12.17 10.23 -3.69
C VAL A 112 11.71 8.80 -3.91
N ILE A 113 11.55 8.05 -2.82
CA ILE A 113 10.98 6.69 -2.84
C ILE A 113 9.82 6.65 -1.84
N ALA A 114 8.61 6.46 -2.36
CA ALA A 114 7.42 6.18 -1.56
C ALA A 114 7.29 4.66 -1.38
N MET A 115 7.35 4.19 -0.13
CA MET A 115 7.26 2.76 0.19
C MET A 115 6.02 2.45 1.00
N GLN A 116 5.44 1.29 0.74
CA GLN A 116 4.24 0.78 1.40
C GLN A 116 4.49 -0.62 1.97
N GLU A 117 3.68 -0.99 2.96
CA GLU A 117 3.79 -2.27 3.67
C GLU A 117 5.14 -2.47 4.36
N MET A 118 5.61 -1.41 4.99
CA MET A 118 6.92 -1.39 5.62
C MET A 118 6.83 -1.56 7.14
N ASP A 119 7.89 -2.11 7.72
CA ASP A 119 8.25 -2.01 9.13
C ASP A 119 9.41 -1.01 9.33
N ALA A 120 9.64 -0.57 10.57
CA ALA A 120 10.64 0.45 10.89
C ALA A 120 12.10 0.00 10.62
N ALA A 121 12.45 -1.24 10.92
CA ALA A 121 13.81 -1.75 10.78
C ALA A 121 14.21 -1.90 9.31
N SER A 122 13.28 -2.36 8.47
CA SER A 122 13.46 -2.48 7.04
C SER A 122 13.63 -1.13 6.35
N VAL A 123 12.85 -0.11 6.75
CA VAL A 123 13.01 1.26 6.22
C VAL A 123 14.39 1.80 6.56
N ASP A 124 14.82 1.69 7.82
CA ASP A 124 16.14 2.18 8.25
C ASP A 124 17.27 1.50 7.47
N ARG A 125 17.19 0.18 7.29
CA ARG A 125 18.17 -0.60 6.53
C ARG A 125 18.24 -0.15 5.07
N ILE A 126 17.10 0.00 4.39
CA ILE A 126 17.06 0.44 3.00
C ILE A 126 17.63 1.86 2.88
N ALA A 127 17.22 2.78 3.75
CA ALA A 127 17.71 4.15 3.75
C ALA A 127 19.23 4.21 4.00
N SER A 128 19.74 3.39 4.92
CA SER A 128 21.17 3.30 5.22
C SER A 128 21.99 2.80 4.03
N GLU A 129 21.57 1.69 3.40
CA GLU A 129 22.27 1.08 2.28
C GLU A 129 22.24 1.95 1.00
N LEU A 130 21.18 2.74 0.83
CA LEU A 130 21.03 3.69 -0.29
C LEU A 130 21.56 5.10 0.03
N GLY A 131 21.93 5.38 1.29
CA GLY A 131 22.40 6.69 1.74
C GLY A 131 21.33 7.79 1.65
N LEU A 132 20.12 7.52 2.14
CA LEU A 132 18.94 8.38 2.07
C LEU A 132 18.51 8.87 3.46
N ALA A 133 17.84 10.02 3.49
CA ALA A 133 17.01 10.41 4.63
C ALA A 133 15.67 9.70 4.54
N TYR A 134 15.00 9.49 5.67
CA TYR A 134 13.68 8.87 5.68
C TYR A 134 12.80 9.35 6.83
N VAL A 135 11.50 9.20 6.60
CA VAL A 135 10.48 9.18 7.63
C VAL A 135 9.55 7.99 7.41
N TYR A 136 9.17 7.33 8.50
CA TYR A 136 8.25 6.20 8.53
C TYR A 136 7.24 6.40 9.64
N TYR A 137 5.98 6.11 9.32
CA TYR A 137 4.91 6.01 10.30
C TYR A 137 4.16 4.68 10.12
N PRO A 138 3.89 3.95 11.20
CA PRO A 138 2.99 2.82 11.17
C PRO A 138 1.53 3.25 11.27
N ALA A 139 0.66 2.49 10.61
CA ALA A 139 -0.79 2.54 10.75
C ALA A 139 -1.29 1.56 11.80
N SER A 140 -0.69 0.37 11.84
CA SER A 140 -1.13 -0.76 12.66
C SER A 140 0.04 -1.67 13.02
N VAL A 141 -0.16 -2.54 14.01
CA VAL A 141 0.72 -3.66 14.34
C VAL A 141 0.23 -4.91 13.62
N GLN A 142 1.16 -5.71 13.11
CA GLN A 142 0.92 -7.00 12.46
C GLN A 142 0.77 -8.13 13.47
N VAL A 143 0.41 -9.33 13.00
CA VAL A 143 0.19 -10.50 13.87
C VAL A 143 1.50 -11.03 14.49
N ASP A 144 2.63 -10.73 13.87
CA ASP A 144 3.99 -11.04 14.32
C ASP A 144 4.63 -9.89 15.13
N ASP A 145 3.82 -8.95 15.62
CA ASP A 145 4.22 -7.76 16.39
C ASP A 145 5.05 -6.72 15.61
N ASP A 146 5.21 -6.89 14.29
CA ASP A 146 5.90 -5.91 13.46
C ASP A 146 4.99 -4.74 13.09
N ASP A 147 5.57 -3.54 13.02
CA ASP A 147 4.88 -2.35 12.55
C ASP A 147 4.50 -2.49 11.06
N PHE A 148 3.34 -1.95 10.67
CA PHE A 148 2.90 -1.87 9.27
C PHE A 148 2.50 -0.45 8.91
N GLY A 149 3.13 0.10 7.88
CA GLY A 149 2.79 1.43 7.40
C GLY A 149 3.53 1.83 6.13
N ASN A 150 3.70 3.15 6.00
CA ASN A 150 4.26 3.78 4.81
C ASN A 150 5.51 4.57 5.18
N ALA A 151 6.45 4.65 4.25
CA ALA A 151 7.65 5.47 4.37
C ALA A 151 7.84 6.39 3.17
N LEU A 152 8.55 7.49 3.41
CA LEU A 152 9.16 8.32 2.38
C LEU A 152 10.66 8.36 2.62
N LEU A 153 11.43 7.97 1.61
CA LEU A 153 12.88 8.09 1.59
C LEU A 153 13.28 9.17 0.58
N SER A 154 14.30 9.96 0.89
CA SER A 154 14.74 11.06 0.04
C SER A 154 16.25 11.25 0.02
N ARG A 155 16.78 11.64 -1.14
CA ARG A 155 18.15 12.15 -1.26
C ARG A 155 18.27 13.59 -0.72
N TRP A 156 17.16 14.27 -0.59
CA TRP A 156 17.07 15.68 -0.18
C TRP A 156 16.63 15.78 1.28
N PRO A 157 16.91 16.90 1.98
CA PRO A 157 16.50 17.07 3.36
C PRO A 157 14.98 16.99 3.51
N ILE A 158 14.52 16.17 4.45
CA ILE A 158 13.13 16.19 4.92
C ILE A 158 13.05 17.26 6.00
N VAL A 159 12.36 18.37 5.73
CA VAL A 159 12.29 19.53 6.63
C VAL A 159 11.00 19.59 7.44
N ALA A 160 9.97 18.86 7.02
CA ALA A 160 8.76 18.63 7.78
C ALA A 160 8.12 17.32 7.33
N ASP A 161 7.32 16.72 8.20
CA ASP A 161 6.59 15.49 7.91
C ASP A 161 5.38 15.35 8.84
N ARG A 162 4.42 14.52 8.43
CA ARG A 162 3.27 14.14 9.26
C ARG A 162 2.61 12.85 8.77
N LYS A 163 1.87 12.22 9.67
CA LYS A 163 0.91 11.14 9.37
C LYS A 163 -0.48 11.72 9.16
N VAL A 164 -1.21 11.17 8.21
CA VAL A 164 -2.63 11.47 7.95
C VAL A 164 -3.41 10.17 8.05
N HIS A 165 -4.40 10.10 8.94
CA HIS A 165 -5.32 8.96 8.99
C HIS A 165 -6.32 9.03 7.84
N LEU A 166 -6.51 7.91 7.17
CA LEU A 166 -7.48 7.82 6.08
C LEU A 166 -8.81 7.27 6.60
N PRO A 167 -9.96 7.78 6.12
CA PRO A 167 -11.28 7.28 6.51
C PRO A 167 -11.49 5.84 6.04
N HIS A 168 -12.50 5.17 6.61
CA HIS A 168 -12.93 3.81 6.24
C HIS A 168 -11.91 2.71 6.57
N ASP A 169 -11.94 2.25 7.83
CA ASP A 169 -11.20 1.06 8.26
C ASP A 169 -11.72 -0.19 7.52
N ASP A 170 -10.86 -1.20 7.33
CA ASP A 170 -11.26 -2.50 6.79
C ASP A 170 -12.40 -3.11 7.64
N PRO A 171 -13.55 -3.49 7.06
CA PRO A 171 -14.70 -3.93 7.84
C PRO A 171 -14.54 -5.30 8.51
N TYR A 172 -13.56 -6.12 8.10
CA TYR A 172 -13.33 -7.46 8.61
C TYR A 172 -12.20 -7.52 9.64
N HIS A 173 -11.12 -6.75 9.40
CA HIS A 173 -9.93 -6.74 10.25
C HIS A 173 -9.79 -5.45 11.06
N GLN A 174 -10.64 -4.46 10.82
CA GLN A 174 -10.56 -3.10 11.39
C GLN A 174 -9.20 -2.45 11.16
N ARG A 175 -8.52 -2.80 10.06
CA ARG A 175 -7.20 -2.26 9.75
C ARG A 175 -7.34 -0.87 9.15
N ARG A 176 -6.67 0.09 9.78
CA ARG A 176 -6.61 1.47 9.33
C ARG A 176 -5.57 1.65 8.23
N ARG A 177 -5.82 2.62 7.35
CA ARG A 177 -4.83 3.13 6.38
C ARG A 177 -4.39 4.53 6.75
N ILE A 178 -3.17 4.87 6.35
CA ILE A 178 -2.60 6.19 6.53
C ILE A 178 -1.96 6.66 5.23
N ALA A 179 -1.72 7.96 5.14
CA ALA A 179 -0.72 8.54 4.25
C ALA A 179 0.41 9.15 5.09
N VAL A 180 1.64 9.06 4.56
CA VAL A 180 2.81 9.73 5.14
C VAL A 180 3.21 10.86 4.22
N LEU A 181 3.20 12.07 4.75
CA LEU A 181 3.53 13.29 4.02
C LEU A 181 4.89 13.79 4.47
N ALA A 182 5.70 14.28 3.53
CA ALA A 182 6.99 14.93 3.81
C ALA A 182 7.19 16.16 2.91
N THR A 183 7.75 17.21 3.50
CA THR A 183 8.29 18.38 2.82
C THR A 183 9.78 18.17 2.58
N LEU A 184 10.18 18.17 1.32
CA LEU A 184 11.57 18.04 0.90
C LEU A 184 12.13 19.40 0.49
N ASP A 185 13.33 19.75 0.93
CA ASP A 185 14.05 20.93 0.44
C ASP A 185 14.98 20.54 -0.72
N ILE A 186 14.59 20.84 -1.95
CA ILE A 186 15.37 20.52 -3.15
C ILE A 186 15.96 21.82 -3.71
N GLY A 187 17.22 22.10 -3.39
CA GLY A 187 17.91 23.29 -3.86
C GLY A 187 17.20 24.61 -3.47
N GLY A 188 16.58 24.66 -2.29
CA GLY A 188 15.81 25.80 -1.80
C GLY A 188 14.33 25.82 -2.22
N THR A 189 13.88 24.85 -3.00
CA THR A 189 12.47 24.69 -3.38
C THR A 189 11.82 23.61 -2.53
N LEU A 190 10.72 23.97 -1.86
CA LEU A 190 9.95 23.01 -1.08
C LEU A 190 9.09 22.13 -2.01
N VAL A 191 9.26 20.82 -1.91
CA VAL A 191 8.49 19.81 -2.63
C VAL A 191 7.71 18.97 -1.65
N GLN A 192 6.41 18.92 -1.86
CA GLN A 192 5.49 18.15 -1.03
C GLN A 192 5.32 16.77 -1.59
N THR A 193 5.52 15.76 -0.76
CA THR A 193 5.47 14.36 -1.19
C THR A 193 4.59 13.55 -0.25
N ALA A 194 3.83 12.60 -0.79
CA ALA A 194 3.03 11.67 -0.01
C ALA A 194 3.27 10.22 -0.46
N SER A 195 3.50 9.33 0.51
CA SER A 195 3.42 7.87 0.33
C SER A 195 2.05 7.38 0.80
N VAL A 196 1.31 6.74 -0.10
CA VAL A 196 -0.07 6.31 0.14
C VAL A 196 -0.22 4.80 -0.01
N HIS A 197 -1.13 4.24 0.78
CA HIS A 197 -1.58 2.87 0.61
C HIS A 197 -3.09 2.84 0.92
N ASN A 198 -3.90 3.01 -0.11
CA ASN A 198 -5.36 3.04 0.05
C ASN A 198 -5.88 1.66 0.44
N ALA A 199 -7.07 1.62 1.04
CA ALA A 199 -7.72 0.38 1.37
C ALA A 199 -8.04 -0.43 0.10
N THR A 200 -8.11 -1.75 0.26
CA THR A 200 -8.41 -2.68 -0.83
C THR A 200 -9.86 -2.47 -1.33
N PRO A 201 -10.27 -3.10 -2.44
CA PRO A 201 -11.63 -2.95 -2.95
C PRO A 201 -12.78 -3.27 -1.98
N ILE A 202 -12.48 -3.87 -0.83
CA ILE A 202 -13.40 -4.25 0.23
C ILE A 202 -14.18 -3.08 0.85
N VAL A 203 -13.58 -1.88 0.88
CA VAL A 203 -14.25 -0.65 1.39
C VAL A 203 -15.15 0.01 0.34
N GLY A 204 -15.23 -0.56 -0.86
CA GLY A 204 -15.99 0.01 -1.97
C GLY A 204 -15.31 1.22 -2.62
N LEU A 205 -15.81 1.62 -3.79
CA LEU A 205 -15.23 2.74 -4.55
C LEU A 205 -15.36 4.07 -3.79
N GLY A 206 -16.53 4.38 -3.24
CA GLY A 206 -16.76 5.62 -2.49
C GLY A 206 -15.74 5.79 -1.36
N GLY A 207 -15.53 4.74 -0.56
CA GLY A 207 -14.54 4.77 0.51
C GLY A 207 -13.11 5.03 0.00
N ARG A 208 -12.69 4.41 -1.11
CA ARG A 208 -11.37 4.69 -1.71
C ARG A 208 -11.25 6.10 -2.28
N LEU A 209 -12.34 6.68 -2.80
CA LEU A 209 -12.37 8.07 -3.26
C LEU A 209 -12.29 9.05 -2.08
N ASP A 210 -13.03 8.81 -0.99
CA ASP A 210 -12.95 9.63 0.22
C ASP A 210 -11.53 9.61 0.83
N GLN A 211 -10.85 8.45 0.77
CA GLN A 211 -9.44 8.34 1.17
C GLN A 211 -8.53 9.19 0.28
N ALA A 212 -8.71 9.11 -1.04
CA ALA A 212 -7.95 9.91 -1.99
C ALA A 212 -8.21 11.42 -1.83
N GLU A 213 -9.46 11.82 -1.60
CA GLU A 213 -9.84 13.22 -1.31
C GLU A 213 -9.15 13.70 -0.02
N THR A 214 -9.17 12.91 1.05
CA THR A 214 -8.45 13.22 2.30
C THR A 214 -6.96 13.46 2.07
N ILE A 215 -6.32 12.67 1.19
CA ILE A 215 -4.90 12.83 0.84
C ILE A 215 -4.67 14.14 0.07
N ILE A 216 -5.51 14.42 -0.93
CA ILE A 216 -5.38 15.63 -1.75
C ILE A 216 -5.60 16.89 -0.89
N ASP A 217 -6.64 16.89 -0.05
CA ASP A 217 -6.94 17.98 0.88
C ASP A 217 -5.79 18.21 1.87
N ALA A 218 -5.18 17.13 2.36
CA ALA A 218 -4.01 17.24 3.21
C ALA A 218 -2.80 17.85 2.49
N MET A 219 -2.75 17.86 1.15
CA MET A 219 -1.65 18.45 0.39
C MET A 219 -1.91 19.92 0.02
N GLU A 220 -3.15 20.42 0.16
CA GLU A 220 -3.49 21.80 -0.19
C GLU A 220 -2.70 22.86 0.56
N GLY A 221 -2.38 23.96 -0.13
CA GLY A 221 -1.71 25.13 0.47
C GLY A 221 -0.24 24.92 0.83
N THR A 222 0.33 23.75 0.54
CA THR A 222 1.68 23.40 0.99
C THR A 222 2.80 23.68 -0.02
N GLY A 223 2.46 24.15 -1.22
CA GLY A 223 3.42 24.60 -2.24
C GLY A 223 2.99 24.28 -3.68
N PRO A 224 3.67 24.84 -4.69
CA PRO A 224 3.31 24.62 -6.10
C PRO A 224 3.77 23.27 -6.66
N VAL A 225 4.71 22.58 -5.99
CA VAL A 225 5.29 21.30 -6.44
C VAL A 225 4.87 20.20 -5.48
N GLN A 226 4.07 19.26 -5.98
CA GLN A 226 3.47 18.20 -5.17
C GLN A 226 3.53 16.84 -5.89
N VAL A 227 3.78 15.77 -5.16
CA VAL A 227 3.85 14.40 -5.66
C VAL A 227 3.12 13.47 -4.70
N ILE A 228 2.16 12.70 -5.20
CA ILE A 228 1.47 11.67 -4.44
C ILE A 228 1.75 10.35 -5.13
N ALA A 229 2.38 9.41 -4.43
CA ALA A 229 2.81 8.15 -4.99
C ALA A 229 2.51 6.99 -4.06
N GLY A 230 2.08 5.85 -4.59
CA GLY A 230 1.71 4.71 -3.76
C GLY A 230 0.82 3.69 -4.43
N ASP A 231 0.38 2.75 -3.62
CA ASP A 231 -0.61 1.73 -3.98
C ASP A 231 -2.02 2.28 -3.71
N PHE A 232 -2.78 2.50 -4.78
CA PHE A 232 -4.15 3.02 -4.72
C PHE A 232 -5.21 1.91 -4.66
N ASN A 233 -4.81 0.64 -4.74
CA ASN A 233 -5.69 -0.51 -4.72
C ASN A 233 -6.88 -0.38 -5.70
N THR A 234 -6.64 0.25 -6.86
CA THR A 234 -7.69 0.64 -7.81
C THR A 234 -7.27 0.32 -9.25
N SER A 235 -7.69 -0.84 -9.75
CA SER A 235 -7.38 -1.31 -11.12
C SER A 235 -8.56 -1.36 -12.07
N ASP A 236 -9.79 -1.54 -11.56
CA ASP A 236 -10.93 -1.71 -12.46
C ASP A 236 -11.15 -0.42 -13.29
N PRO A 237 -11.46 -0.52 -14.59
CA PRO A 237 -11.48 0.65 -15.46
C PRO A 237 -12.45 1.75 -15.02
N GLY A 238 -13.55 1.40 -14.36
CA GLY A 238 -14.55 2.36 -13.90
C GLY A 238 -14.08 3.16 -12.69
N SER A 239 -13.55 2.47 -11.69
CA SER A 239 -12.96 3.09 -10.50
C SER A 239 -11.70 3.89 -10.84
N LEU A 240 -10.83 3.36 -11.71
CA LEU A 240 -9.61 4.05 -12.14
C LEU A 240 -9.94 5.39 -12.82
N ARG A 241 -10.94 5.42 -13.72
CA ARG A 241 -11.38 6.69 -14.33
C ARG A 241 -11.89 7.70 -13.30
N GLN A 242 -12.59 7.25 -12.27
CA GLN A 242 -13.09 8.14 -11.22
C GLN A 242 -11.95 8.65 -10.31
N MET A 243 -11.00 7.78 -9.97
CA MET A 243 -9.79 8.15 -9.23
C MET A 243 -9.00 9.22 -10.01
N VAL A 244 -8.67 8.95 -11.28
CA VAL A 244 -7.94 9.91 -12.13
C VAL A 244 -8.70 11.22 -12.27
N LYS A 245 -10.04 11.16 -12.45
CA LYS A 245 -10.88 12.34 -12.53
C LYS A 245 -10.78 13.20 -11.26
N LEU A 246 -10.87 12.59 -10.08
CA LEU A 246 -10.74 13.29 -8.79
C LEU A 246 -9.41 14.04 -8.71
N PHE A 247 -8.29 13.39 -9.04
CA PHE A 247 -6.97 14.03 -9.06
C PHE A 247 -6.89 15.17 -10.10
N SER A 248 -7.39 14.95 -11.32
CA SER A 248 -7.37 15.96 -12.39
C SER A 248 -8.22 17.20 -12.09
N GLU A 249 -9.34 17.05 -11.38
CA GLU A 249 -10.16 18.18 -10.91
C GLU A 249 -9.44 19.06 -9.86
N ARG A 250 -8.33 18.57 -9.31
CA ARG A 250 -7.47 19.24 -8.33
C ARG A 250 -6.06 19.53 -8.91
N ASP A 251 -5.96 19.61 -10.24
CA ASP A 251 -4.76 19.93 -11.01
C ASP A 251 -3.59 18.92 -10.90
N PHE A 252 -3.83 17.73 -10.35
CA PHE A 252 -2.86 16.65 -10.41
C PHE A 252 -2.95 15.90 -11.74
N GLN A 253 -1.80 15.74 -12.40
CA GLN A 253 -1.70 14.86 -13.57
C GLN A 253 -1.36 13.43 -13.13
N TRP A 254 -1.87 12.43 -13.85
CA TRP A 254 -1.44 11.05 -13.68
C TRP A 254 -0.08 10.82 -14.38
N ALA A 255 1.00 11.10 -13.67
CA ALA A 255 2.35 11.11 -14.22
C ALA A 255 2.87 9.70 -14.59
N SER A 256 2.33 8.65 -13.96
CA SER A 256 2.61 7.25 -14.33
C SER A 256 1.58 6.65 -15.31
N GLU A 257 0.72 7.46 -15.94
CA GLU A 257 -0.25 6.95 -16.92
C GLU A 257 0.46 6.13 -18.01
N GLY A 258 -0.13 4.99 -18.36
CA GLY A 258 0.31 4.16 -19.49
C GLY A 258 1.46 3.20 -19.20
N VAL A 259 1.96 3.10 -17.96
CA VAL A 259 3.06 2.18 -17.61
C VAL A 259 2.64 0.69 -17.57
N GLY A 260 1.33 0.43 -17.58
CA GLY A 260 0.74 -0.90 -17.56
C GLY A 260 0.70 -1.52 -16.17
N ASP A 261 0.73 -2.85 -16.11
CA ASP A 261 0.56 -3.61 -14.88
C ASP A 261 1.74 -3.43 -13.92
N THR A 262 1.42 -3.30 -12.64
CA THR A 262 2.36 -3.06 -11.53
C THR A 262 2.35 -4.21 -10.53
N VAL A 263 1.38 -5.13 -10.58
CA VAL A 263 1.28 -6.30 -9.71
C VAL A 263 1.15 -7.56 -10.52
N ASP A 264 1.87 -8.61 -10.14
CA ASP A 264 1.69 -9.96 -10.67
C ASP A 264 0.58 -10.68 -9.89
N SER A 265 -0.55 -10.96 -10.55
CA SER A 265 -1.66 -11.71 -9.93
C SER A 265 -2.00 -12.99 -10.70
N VAL A 266 -2.69 -13.90 -10.01
CA VAL A 266 -3.13 -15.20 -10.57
C VAL A 266 -4.08 -15.04 -11.76
N ILE A 267 -4.75 -13.89 -11.88
CA ILE A 267 -5.74 -13.59 -12.92
C ILE A 267 -5.22 -12.65 -14.01
N GLY A 268 -3.92 -12.34 -14.00
CA GLY A 268 -3.28 -11.35 -14.88
C GLY A 268 -2.75 -10.14 -14.12
N GLY A 269 -1.93 -9.32 -14.77
CA GLY A 269 -1.34 -8.15 -14.13
C GLY A 269 -2.40 -7.07 -13.83
N LEU A 270 -2.15 -6.26 -12.79
CA LEU A 270 -3.03 -5.15 -12.40
C LEU A 270 -2.24 -3.85 -12.23
N PRO A 271 -2.76 -2.69 -12.68
CA PRO A 271 -2.16 -1.39 -12.40
C PRO A 271 -2.70 -0.85 -11.08
N LEU A 272 -2.01 -1.08 -9.97
CA LEU A 272 -2.41 -0.60 -8.64
C LEU A 272 -1.57 0.59 -8.14
N ASP A 273 -0.34 0.69 -8.63
CA ASP A 273 0.66 1.65 -8.14
C ASP A 273 0.75 2.87 -9.06
N PHE A 274 0.50 4.07 -8.52
CA PHE A 274 0.44 5.31 -9.30
C PHE A 274 1.37 6.39 -8.77
N VAL A 275 1.76 7.30 -9.66
CA VAL A 275 2.39 8.58 -9.35
C VAL A 275 1.53 9.69 -9.93
N PHE A 276 0.98 10.54 -9.06
CA PHE A 276 0.31 11.78 -9.41
C PHE A 276 1.20 12.97 -9.07
N ALA A 277 1.20 14.00 -9.89
CA ALA A 277 2.05 15.17 -9.68
C ALA A 277 1.39 16.49 -10.10
N GLN A 278 1.72 17.55 -9.37
CA GLN A 278 1.38 18.94 -9.67
C GLN A 278 2.67 19.77 -9.72
N GLY A 279 2.78 20.69 -10.68
CA GLY A 279 3.95 21.56 -10.83
C GLY A 279 5.21 20.92 -11.42
N LEU A 280 5.13 19.66 -11.88
CA LEU A 280 6.24 18.93 -12.51
C LEU A 280 5.84 18.39 -13.88
N ALA A 281 6.75 18.36 -14.84
CA ALA A 281 6.51 17.78 -16.16
C ALA A 281 7.20 16.41 -16.29
N PRO A 282 6.47 15.31 -16.51
CA PRO A 282 7.06 13.98 -16.66
C PRO A 282 7.86 13.90 -17.97
N LEU A 283 9.11 13.45 -17.88
CA LEU A 283 10.03 13.21 -18.99
C LEU A 283 10.01 11.75 -19.43
N GLU A 284 10.14 10.84 -18.45
CA GLU A 284 10.18 9.39 -18.66
C GLU A 284 9.42 8.71 -17.53
N ARG A 285 8.88 7.52 -17.80
CA ARG A 285 8.14 6.72 -16.82
C ARG A 285 8.24 5.24 -17.16
N GLY A 286 8.09 4.37 -16.17
CA GLY A 286 8.06 2.94 -16.42
C GLY A 286 7.80 2.11 -15.17
N VAL A 287 7.81 0.78 -15.39
CA VAL A 287 7.74 -0.25 -14.36
C VAL A 287 9.00 -1.09 -14.48
N ASP A 288 9.75 -1.27 -13.39
CA ASP A 288 10.85 -2.23 -13.36
C ASP A 288 10.32 -3.64 -13.05
N ARG A 289 10.07 -4.44 -14.10
CA ARG A 289 9.54 -5.81 -13.98
C ARG A 289 10.58 -6.88 -13.64
N ARG A 290 11.83 -6.49 -13.39
CA ARG A 290 12.86 -7.45 -12.95
C ARG A 290 12.60 -7.81 -11.49
N PRO A 291 12.99 -9.02 -11.03
CA PRO A 291 12.78 -9.44 -9.65
C PRO A 291 13.26 -8.40 -8.64
N ALA A 292 12.39 -8.04 -7.69
CA ALA A 292 12.60 -7.02 -6.68
C ALA A 292 12.12 -7.45 -5.26
N GLY A 293 11.69 -8.70 -5.12
CA GLY A 293 11.31 -9.27 -3.82
C GLY A 293 9.89 -8.96 -3.35
N SER A 294 9.02 -8.48 -4.25
CA SER A 294 7.60 -8.21 -4.00
C SER A 294 6.77 -8.78 -5.14
N ASP A 295 5.47 -8.97 -4.90
CA ASP A 295 4.46 -9.21 -5.93
C ASP A 295 4.10 -7.93 -6.70
N HIS A 296 4.44 -6.76 -6.13
CA HIS A 296 4.45 -5.48 -6.84
C HIS A 296 5.79 -5.23 -7.53
N HIS A 297 5.74 -4.46 -8.61
CA HIS A 297 6.89 -3.98 -9.38
C HIS A 297 7.06 -2.47 -9.14
N PRO A 298 8.29 -1.97 -8.89
CA PRO A 298 8.52 -0.55 -8.71
C PRO A 298 8.07 0.27 -9.92
N VAL A 299 7.25 1.30 -9.66
CA VAL A 299 6.86 2.30 -10.66
C VAL A 299 7.76 3.51 -10.49
N TRP A 300 8.28 4.04 -11.59
CA TRP A 300 9.13 5.22 -11.56
C TRP A 300 8.69 6.26 -12.59
N VAL A 301 8.87 7.53 -12.22
CA VAL A 301 8.67 8.68 -13.12
C VAL A 301 9.84 9.65 -12.92
N ARG A 302 10.48 10.03 -14.02
CA ARG A 302 11.46 11.11 -14.06
C ARG A 302 10.78 12.38 -14.52
N PHE A 303 10.93 13.47 -13.77
CA PHE A 303 10.36 14.78 -14.04
C PHE A 303 11.43 15.80 -14.40
N ALA A 304 11.11 16.74 -15.29
CA ALA A 304 11.91 17.94 -15.46
C ALA A 304 11.80 18.80 -14.21
N TRP A 305 12.91 19.37 -13.77
CA TRP A 305 12.88 20.33 -12.68
C TRP A 305 12.33 21.69 -13.17
N PRO A 306 11.40 22.33 -12.45
CA PRO A 306 10.88 23.65 -12.82
C PRO A 306 12.02 24.67 -12.78
N ARG A 307 12.10 25.52 -13.80
CA ARG A 307 13.06 26.62 -13.88
C ARG A 307 12.51 27.89 -13.26
#